data_AF-A0A947JHM3-F1
#
_entry.id   AF-A0A947JHM3-F1
#
_cell.length_a   1.000
_cell.length_b   1.000
_cell.length_c   1.000
_cell.angle_alpha   90.00
_cell.angle_beta   90.00
_cell.angle_gamma   90.00
#
_symmetry.space_group_name_H-M   'P 1'
#
loop_
_entity.id
_entity.type
_entity.pdbx_description
1 polymer ?
#
loop_
_entity_poly.entity_id
_entity_poly.type
_entity_poly.pdbx_seq_one_letter_code
_entity_poly.pdbx_strand_id
1 'polypeptide(L)'
;VKFYNQGRPFILAGHSQGSLHGSRLLQEQIIGKPIMNRMVSAYLIGGTTPEKIPGIQPSRSATDTGVLIGWNTYTKEGDPAIFTNGIIGWINGSYTKMGGRPLIQVNPLSWELNGPEVSSSQNPGSLPFLPGSAGAPLLVSAVCGANASGRVLIINKPEVPGFAISEVGDMPVLNAKYGDYHSFDYTLFYESIRKNAGDRVKAFLQ
;
A
#
# COMPACT_ATOMS: atom_id res chain seq x y z
N VAL A 1 14.01 -9.99 16.56
CA VAL A 1 14.87 -9.56 15.43
C VAL A 1 16.37 -9.50 15.76
N LYS A 2 16.80 -9.12 16.98
CA LYS A 2 18.23 -8.95 17.32
C LYS A 2 19.11 -10.18 17.04
N PHE A 3 18.59 -11.39 17.24
CA PHE A 3 19.38 -12.63 17.10
C PHE A 3 19.34 -13.27 15.69
N TYR A 4 18.35 -12.93 14.86
CA TYR A 4 18.14 -13.58 13.55
C TYR A 4 18.48 -12.69 12.34
N ASN A 5 18.32 -11.37 12.47
CA ASN A 5 18.60 -10.44 11.36
C ASN A 5 20.01 -9.81 11.43
N GLN A 6 20.85 -10.22 12.40
CA GLN A 6 22.26 -9.81 12.53
C GLN A 6 22.51 -8.30 12.36
N GLY A 7 21.62 -7.46 12.90
CA GLY A 7 21.79 -6.01 12.77
C GLY A 7 21.29 -5.40 11.45
N ARG A 8 20.98 -6.18 10.41
CA ARG A 8 20.59 -5.66 9.09
C ARG A 8 19.36 -4.72 9.15
N PRO A 9 19.28 -3.76 8.21
CA PRO A 9 18.05 -2.99 8.01
C PRO A 9 16.87 -3.90 7.67
N PHE A 10 15.66 -3.39 7.85
CA PHE A 10 14.43 -4.11 7.53
C PHE A 10 13.37 -3.21 6.93
N ILE A 11 12.48 -3.82 6.15
CA ILE A 11 11.23 -3.22 5.72
C ILE A 11 10.10 -3.86 6.53
N LEU A 12 9.19 -3.06 7.06
CA LEU A 12 7.94 -3.55 7.61
C LEU A 12 6.89 -3.55 6.49
N ALA A 13 6.26 -4.68 6.23
CA ALA A 13 5.23 -4.78 5.20
C ALA A 13 3.97 -5.46 5.75
N GLY A 14 2.82 -4.98 5.31
CA GLY A 14 1.51 -5.54 5.62
C GLY A 14 0.52 -5.29 4.50
N HIS A 15 -0.56 -6.08 4.49
CA HIS A 15 -1.75 -5.84 3.66
C HIS A 15 -3.01 -5.93 4.52
N SER A 16 -4.02 -5.10 4.26
CA SER A 16 -5.32 -5.18 4.92
C SER A 16 -5.22 -5.20 6.45
N GLN A 17 -5.77 -6.23 7.12
CA GLN A 17 -5.64 -6.42 8.57
C GLN A 17 -4.17 -6.53 9.03
N GLY A 18 -3.28 -7.09 8.19
CA GLY A 18 -1.84 -7.09 8.45
C GLY A 18 -1.27 -5.66 8.52
N SER A 19 -1.81 -4.71 7.76
CA SER A 19 -1.42 -3.29 7.84
C SER A 19 -1.93 -2.60 9.10
N LEU A 20 -3.12 -2.98 9.60
CA LEU A 20 -3.60 -2.55 10.91
C LEU A 20 -2.66 -3.03 12.03
N HIS A 21 -2.31 -4.31 12.03
CA HIS A 21 -1.34 -4.88 12.97
C HIS A 21 0.05 -4.23 12.81
N GLY A 22 0.49 -4.02 11.57
CA GLY A 22 1.74 -3.32 11.26
C GLY A 22 1.77 -1.90 11.80
N SER A 23 0.67 -1.15 11.70
CA SER A 23 0.57 0.22 12.22
C SER A 23 0.66 0.25 13.75
N ARG A 24 0.03 -0.72 14.41
CA ARG A 24 0.17 -0.91 15.86
C ARG A 24 1.59 -1.27 16.26
N LEU A 25 2.19 -2.26 15.60
CA LEU A 25 3.57 -2.68 15.85
C LEU A 25 4.55 -1.50 15.65
N LEU A 26 4.35 -0.73 14.59
CA LEU A 26 5.13 0.47 14.29
C LEU A 26 5.07 1.48 15.43
N GLN A 27 3.87 1.81 15.91
CA GLN A 27 3.68 2.78 16.99
C GLN A 27 4.15 2.29 18.35
N GLU A 28 3.90 1.02 18.71
CA GLU A 28 4.22 0.51 20.04
C GLU A 28 5.67 0.03 20.18
N GLN A 29 6.27 -0.47 19.09
CA GLN A 29 7.54 -1.21 19.16
C GLN A 29 8.67 -0.61 18.34
N ILE A 30 8.40 0.32 17.42
CA ILE A 30 9.42 0.88 16.54
C ILE A 30 9.62 2.36 16.82
N ILE A 31 8.56 3.18 16.72
CA ILE A 31 8.65 4.64 16.87
C ILE A 31 9.28 5.03 18.21
N GLY A 32 10.26 5.94 18.16
CA GLY A 32 10.98 6.44 19.33
C GLY A 32 11.95 5.43 19.97
N LYS A 33 12.11 4.23 19.40
CA LYS A 33 13.04 3.20 19.91
C LYS A 33 14.24 3.03 18.98
N PRO A 34 15.40 2.54 19.49
CA PRO A 34 16.61 2.35 18.66
C PRO A 34 16.43 1.48 17.41
N ILE A 35 15.43 0.59 17.40
CA ILE A 35 15.11 -0.24 16.23
C ILE A 35 14.64 0.59 15.03
N MET A 36 14.05 1.77 15.25
CA MET A 36 13.59 2.68 14.19
C MET A 36 14.74 3.09 13.26
N ASN A 37 15.94 3.26 13.80
CA ASN A 37 17.15 3.58 13.04
C ASN A 37 17.61 2.47 12.08
N ARG A 38 16.89 1.35 12.02
CA ARG A 38 17.13 0.24 11.08
C ARG A 38 15.94 -0.03 10.16
N MET A 39 14.86 0.73 10.30
CA MET A 39 13.70 0.58 9.44
C MET A 39 13.92 1.40 8.16
N VAL A 40 14.01 0.71 7.03
CA VAL A 40 14.12 1.33 5.71
C VAL A 40 12.83 2.08 5.37
N SER A 41 11.68 1.40 5.51
CA SER A 41 10.34 1.98 5.34
C SER A 41 9.28 1.00 5.86
N ALA A 42 8.06 1.49 6.00
CA ALA A 42 6.87 0.69 6.32
C ALA A 42 5.85 0.74 5.17
N TYR A 43 5.66 -0.38 4.45
CA TYR A 43 4.61 -0.55 3.43
C TYR A 43 3.36 -1.15 4.07
N LEU A 44 2.49 -0.30 4.61
CA LEU A 44 1.23 -0.69 5.25
C LEU A 44 0.06 -0.45 4.29
N ILE A 45 0.12 -1.12 3.15
CA ILE A 45 -0.81 -1.01 2.02
C ILE A 45 -2.13 -1.75 2.33
N GLY A 46 -3.26 -1.32 1.77
CA GLY A 46 -4.58 -1.85 2.17
C GLY A 46 -4.96 -1.50 3.62
N GLY A 47 -4.15 -0.69 4.29
CA GLY A 47 -4.47 -0.13 5.59
C GLY A 47 -5.06 1.26 5.40
N THR A 48 -5.97 1.66 6.29
CA THR A 48 -6.33 3.07 6.42
C THR A 48 -5.44 3.72 7.47
N THR A 49 -4.64 4.67 7.01
CA THR A 49 -3.63 5.32 7.84
C THR A 49 -3.80 6.84 7.77
N PRO A 50 -3.89 7.55 8.90
CA PRO A 50 -3.98 9.00 8.91
C PRO A 50 -2.66 9.63 8.42
N GLU A 51 -2.73 10.84 7.88
CA GLU A 51 -1.52 11.60 7.48
C GLU A 51 -0.57 11.93 8.63
N LYS A 52 -1.09 11.98 9.86
CA LYS A 52 -0.33 12.35 11.04
C LYS A 52 -0.31 11.20 12.03
N ILE A 53 0.84 10.53 12.10
CA ILE A 53 1.19 9.61 13.19
C ILE A 53 2.42 10.20 13.88
N PRO A 54 2.36 10.53 15.19
CA PRO A 54 3.51 11.09 15.89
C PRO A 54 4.74 10.19 15.76
N GLY A 55 5.88 10.78 15.37
CA GLY A 55 7.15 10.07 15.26
C GLY A 55 7.38 9.30 13.95
N ILE A 56 6.49 9.37 12.97
CA ILE A 56 6.78 8.92 11.59
C ILE A 56 6.10 9.81 10.56
N GLN A 57 6.77 10.02 9.42
CA GLN A 57 6.21 10.78 8.30
C GLN A 57 5.78 9.84 7.17
N PRO A 58 4.74 10.20 6.41
CA PRO A 58 4.46 9.55 5.14
C PRO A 58 5.59 9.79 4.12
N SER A 59 5.78 8.82 3.22
CA SER A 59 6.68 8.94 2.07
C SER A 59 6.19 10.00 1.10
N ARG A 60 7.09 10.83 0.61
CA ARG A 60 6.87 11.88 -0.40
C ARG A 60 7.75 11.72 -1.64
N SER A 61 8.78 10.88 -1.58
CA SER A 61 9.65 10.54 -2.71
C SER A 61 9.95 9.05 -2.79
N ALA A 62 10.50 8.63 -3.93
CA ALA A 62 10.90 7.24 -4.16
C ALA A 62 12.03 6.75 -3.24
N THR A 63 12.85 7.65 -2.71
CA THR A 63 14.05 7.33 -1.92
C THR A 63 13.93 7.71 -0.45
N ASP A 64 12.76 8.18 -0.01
CA ASP A 64 12.54 8.48 1.40
C ASP A 64 12.69 7.21 2.26
N THR A 65 13.45 7.34 3.35
CA THR A 65 13.69 6.26 4.32
C THR A 65 13.13 6.61 5.70
N GLY A 66 12.84 5.59 6.52
CA GLY A 66 12.23 5.78 7.83
C GLY A 66 10.77 6.27 7.75
N VAL A 67 10.11 6.08 6.61
CA VAL A 67 8.79 6.62 6.30
C VAL A 67 7.72 5.54 6.18
N LEU A 68 6.46 5.99 6.22
CA LEU A 68 5.26 5.18 6.08
C LEU A 68 4.65 5.33 4.68
N ILE A 69 4.18 4.22 4.13
CA ILE A 69 3.59 4.11 2.80
C ILE A 69 2.27 3.36 2.94
N GLY A 70 1.23 3.86 2.29
CA GLY A 70 -0.07 3.21 2.27
C GLY A 70 -0.99 3.82 1.23
N TRP A 71 -1.93 3.00 0.78
CA TRP A 71 -3.06 3.36 -0.07
C TRP A 71 -4.10 2.24 -0.01
N ASN A 72 -5.29 2.50 -0.55
CA ASN A 72 -6.32 1.48 -0.84
C ASN A 72 -6.85 1.74 -2.25
N THR A 73 -6.98 0.69 -3.06
CA THR A 73 -7.20 0.83 -4.51
C THR A 73 -8.68 0.72 -4.89
N TYR A 74 -9.17 1.71 -5.62
CA TYR A 74 -10.55 1.80 -6.11
C TYR A 74 -10.59 2.26 -7.57
N THR A 75 -11.61 1.87 -8.33
CA THR A 75 -11.98 2.61 -9.55
C THR A 75 -12.82 3.83 -9.19
N LYS A 76 -13.04 4.74 -10.16
CA LYS A 76 -13.84 5.95 -9.95
C LYS A 76 -15.30 5.65 -9.59
N GLU A 77 -15.81 4.49 -10.02
CA GLU A 77 -17.18 4.04 -9.81
C GLU A 77 -17.36 3.28 -8.49
N GLY A 78 -16.28 2.88 -7.83
CA GLY A 78 -16.34 2.15 -6.56
C GLY A 78 -16.69 3.03 -5.37
N ASP A 79 -17.31 2.44 -4.34
CA ASP A 79 -17.61 3.12 -3.08
C ASP A 79 -16.53 2.85 -2.02
N PRO A 80 -15.68 3.84 -1.68
CA PRO A 80 -14.63 3.67 -0.69
C PRO A 80 -15.10 3.93 0.76
N ALA A 81 -16.40 4.02 1.03
CA ALA A 81 -16.93 4.39 2.35
C ALA A 81 -16.38 3.54 3.50
N ILE A 82 -16.10 2.26 3.27
CA ILE A 82 -15.55 1.37 4.31
C ILE A 82 -14.17 1.84 4.75
N PHE A 83 -13.26 2.14 3.83
CA PHE A 83 -11.90 2.59 4.18
C PHE A 83 -11.83 4.08 4.50
N THR A 84 -12.75 4.89 3.98
CA THR A 84 -12.72 6.34 4.20
C THR A 84 -13.50 6.80 5.44
N ASN A 85 -14.52 6.04 5.86
CA ASN A 85 -15.44 6.38 6.95
C ASN A 85 -15.61 5.27 7.99
N GLY A 86 -15.71 4.01 7.55
CA GLY A 86 -16.16 2.88 8.39
C GLY A 86 -15.07 2.22 9.24
N ILE A 87 -13.83 2.18 8.75
CA ILE A 87 -12.79 1.35 9.35
C ILE A 87 -12.16 1.97 10.60
N ILE A 88 -11.65 1.08 11.44
CA ILE A 88 -10.94 1.39 12.67
C ILE A 88 -9.43 1.25 12.41
N GLY A 89 -8.67 2.26 12.81
CA GLY A 89 -7.21 2.26 12.80
C GLY A 89 -6.66 2.29 14.22
N TRP A 90 -5.39 1.92 14.37
CA TRP A 90 -4.65 2.12 15.63
C TRP A 90 -3.96 3.49 15.61
N ILE A 91 -4.29 4.36 16.57
CA ILE A 91 -3.65 5.68 16.73
C ILE A 91 -3.43 5.95 18.21
N ASN A 92 -2.20 6.33 18.59
CA ASN A 92 -1.87 6.84 19.93
C ASN A 92 -2.39 5.96 21.07
N GLY A 93 -2.22 4.64 20.96
CA GLY A 93 -2.59 3.69 22.02
C GLY A 93 -4.05 3.23 22.01
N SER A 94 -4.83 3.57 20.99
CA SER A 94 -6.26 3.19 20.93
C SER A 94 -6.74 2.86 19.52
N TYR A 95 -7.76 2.00 19.45
CA TYR A 95 -8.53 1.75 18.24
C TYR A 95 -9.53 2.90 18.03
N THR A 96 -9.37 3.62 16.92
CA THR A 96 -10.13 4.84 16.62
C THR A 96 -10.77 4.74 15.24
N LYS A 97 -11.95 5.35 15.05
CA LYS A 97 -12.57 5.48 13.73
C LYS A 97 -11.76 6.42 12.82
N MET A 98 -11.55 6.00 11.58
CA MET A 98 -10.74 6.75 10.61
C MET A 98 -11.54 7.82 9.84
N GLY A 99 -12.88 7.73 9.88
CA GLY A 99 -13.77 8.68 9.24
C GLY A 99 -13.47 10.15 9.56
N GLY A 100 -13.53 10.98 8.52
CA GLY A 100 -13.29 12.43 8.61
C GLY A 100 -11.83 12.86 8.75
N ARG A 101 -10.87 11.92 8.84
CA ARG A 101 -9.44 12.25 8.95
C ARG A 101 -8.79 12.35 7.57
N PRO A 102 -7.78 13.21 7.35
CA PRO A 102 -6.90 13.09 6.18
C PRO A 102 -6.16 11.75 6.20
N LEU A 103 -6.15 11.05 5.06
CA LEU A 103 -5.58 9.72 4.91
C LEU A 103 -4.42 9.78 3.92
N ILE A 104 -3.34 9.05 4.19
CA ILE A 104 -2.21 8.97 3.25
C ILE A 104 -2.62 8.16 2.03
N GLN A 105 -2.30 8.67 0.84
CA GLN A 105 -2.29 7.91 -0.41
C GLN A 105 -0.93 8.15 -1.07
N VAL A 106 -0.01 7.19 -0.97
CA VAL A 106 1.24 7.26 -1.74
C VAL A 106 0.97 6.72 -3.13
N ASN A 107 1.17 7.54 -4.16
CA ASN A 107 0.99 7.11 -5.54
C ASN A 107 2.07 6.05 -5.86
N PRO A 108 1.73 4.80 -6.18
CA PRO A 108 2.72 3.74 -6.39
C PRO A 108 3.49 3.89 -7.71
N LEU A 109 3.12 4.83 -8.58
CA LEU A 109 3.80 5.09 -9.85
C LEU A 109 4.77 6.28 -9.78
N SER A 110 4.47 7.30 -8.97
CA SER A 110 5.37 8.46 -8.75
C SER A 110 6.07 8.48 -7.39
N TRP A 111 5.57 7.73 -6.41
CA TRP A 111 5.96 7.75 -4.99
C TRP A 111 5.66 9.05 -4.24
N GLU A 112 4.87 9.92 -4.85
CA GLU A 112 4.41 11.17 -4.25
C GLU A 112 3.24 10.94 -3.29
N LEU A 113 3.24 11.66 -2.17
CA LEU A 113 2.12 11.68 -1.22
C LEU A 113 0.97 12.51 -1.78
N ASN A 114 -0.21 11.90 -1.84
CA ASN A 114 -1.45 12.51 -2.34
C ASN A 114 -1.26 13.19 -3.70
N GLY A 115 -0.39 12.60 -4.53
CA GLY A 115 0.03 13.15 -5.82
C GLY A 115 -1.03 13.02 -6.90
N PRO A 116 -0.85 13.73 -8.03
CA PRO A 116 -1.79 13.72 -9.15
C PRO A 116 -1.87 12.35 -9.84
N GLU A 117 -2.70 12.29 -10.88
CA GLU A 117 -2.79 11.14 -11.76
C GLU A 117 -1.47 10.87 -12.49
N VAL A 118 -1.09 9.60 -12.52
CA VAL A 118 0.02 9.06 -13.31
C VAL A 118 -0.55 8.03 -14.29
N SER A 119 -0.21 8.19 -15.57
CA SER A 119 -0.69 7.34 -16.66
C SER A 119 -0.29 5.87 -16.49
N SER A 120 -1.14 4.96 -16.97
CA SER A 120 -0.84 3.52 -17.01
C SER A 120 0.46 3.21 -17.75
N SER A 121 0.86 4.02 -18.74
CA SER A 121 2.15 3.87 -19.43
C SER A 121 3.38 3.87 -18.50
N GLN A 122 3.25 4.38 -17.27
CA GLN A 122 4.29 4.38 -16.24
C GLN A 122 4.18 3.20 -15.28
N ASN A 123 3.19 2.31 -15.42
CA ASN A 123 3.08 1.08 -14.64
C ASN A 123 4.01 0.01 -15.23
N PRO A 124 5.13 -0.32 -14.54
CA PRO A 124 6.17 -1.18 -15.10
C PRO A 124 5.80 -2.66 -15.10
N GLY A 125 4.77 -3.05 -14.35
CA GLY A 125 4.39 -4.46 -14.26
C GLY A 125 3.43 -4.75 -13.10
N SER A 126 2.28 -5.29 -13.47
CA SER A 126 1.30 -5.87 -12.56
C SER A 126 1.38 -7.40 -12.60
N LEU A 127 1.04 -8.03 -11.50
CA LEU A 127 1.08 -9.47 -11.28
C LEU A 127 -0.33 -10.08 -11.31
N PRO A 128 -0.83 -10.57 -12.46
CA PRO A 128 -2.19 -11.11 -12.55
C PRO A 128 -2.33 -12.42 -11.76
N PHE A 129 -3.49 -12.63 -11.14
CA PHE A 129 -3.85 -13.93 -10.57
C PHE A 129 -4.50 -14.81 -11.64
N LEU A 130 -3.77 -15.83 -12.12
CA LEU A 130 -4.23 -16.75 -13.17
C LEU A 130 -4.25 -18.19 -12.62
N PRO A 131 -5.42 -18.72 -12.18
CA PRO A 131 -5.54 -20.09 -11.72
C PRO A 131 -5.02 -21.09 -12.75
N GLY A 132 -4.23 -22.07 -12.30
CA GLY A 132 -3.70 -23.13 -13.18
C GLY A 132 -2.51 -22.72 -14.06
N SER A 133 -1.97 -21.51 -13.91
CA SER A 133 -0.72 -21.12 -14.58
C SER A 133 0.47 -21.83 -13.93
N ALA A 134 1.09 -22.76 -14.66
CA ALA A 134 2.35 -23.39 -14.28
C ALA A 134 3.52 -22.57 -14.85
N GLY A 135 4.28 -21.87 -14.01
CA GLY A 135 5.45 -21.08 -14.42
C GLY A 135 5.72 -19.87 -13.54
N ALA A 136 6.84 -19.18 -13.77
CA ALA A 136 7.08 -17.87 -13.18
C ALA A 136 6.00 -16.91 -13.71
N PRO A 137 5.33 -16.15 -12.83
CA PRO A 137 4.19 -15.36 -13.26
C PRO A 137 4.64 -14.23 -14.18
N LEU A 138 3.97 -14.11 -15.34
CA LEU A 138 4.27 -13.09 -16.33
C LEU A 138 3.72 -11.74 -15.85
N LEU A 139 4.61 -10.75 -15.72
CA LEU A 139 4.20 -9.38 -15.43
C LEU A 139 3.56 -8.74 -16.67
N VAL A 140 2.48 -8.00 -16.46
CA VAL A 140 1.79 -7.24 -17.50
C VAL A 140 2.03 -5.76 -17.24
N SER A 141 2.70 -5.07 -18.17
CA SER A 141 2.91 -3.62 -18.08
C SER A 141 1.64 -2.85 -18.44
N ALA A 142 1.55 -1.60 -18.00
CA ALA A 142 0.49 -0.66 -18.39
C ALA A 142 -0.95 -1.09 -18.09
N VAL A 143 -1.16 -1.92 -17.07
CA VAL A 143 -2.49 -2.41 -16.66
C VAL A 143 -3.40 -1.30 -16.16
N CYS A 144 -2.88 -0.38 -15.34
CA CYS A 144 -3.65 0.74 -14.82
C CYS A 144 -2.76 1.93 -14.47
N GLY A 145 -3.31 3.15 -14.60
CA GLY A 145 -2.76 4.35 -14.00
C GLY A 145 -3.13 4.44 -12.53
N ALA A 146 -2.69 5.51 -11.87
CA ALA A 146 -2.97 5.73 -10.46
C ALA A 146 -3.06 7.22 -10.14
N ASN A 147 -4.13 7.63 -9.46
CA ASN A 147 -4.34 8.98 -8.95
C ASN A 147 -4.51 8.92 -7.43
N ALA A 148 -3.61 9.57 -6.71
CA ALA A 148 -3.57 9.57 -5.26
C ALA A 148 -4.12 10.86 -4.62
N SER A 149 -4.64 11.81 -5.41
CA SER A 149 -5.04 13.14 -4.90
C SER A 149 -6.30 13.12 -4.03
N GLY A 150 -6.94 11.96 -3.88
CA GLY A 150 -8.16 11.76 -3.11
C GLY A 150 -7.91 11.14 -1.73
N ARG A 151 -8.96 10.49 -1.19
CA ARG A 151 -8.91 9.75 0.09
C ARG A 151 -8.62 8.25 -0.10
N VAL A 152 -8.50 7.81 -1.34
CA VAL A 152 -8.14 6.46 -1.81
C VAL A 152 -7.34 6.61 -3.10
N LEU A 153 -6.65 5.55 -3.52
CA LEU A 153 -5.95 5.49 -4.80
C LEU A 153 -6.94 5.12 -5.89
N ILE A 154 -7.22 6.05 -6.79
CA ILE A 154 -8.10 5.82 -7.93
C ILE A 154 -7.30 5.30 -9.10
N ILE A 155 -7.77 4.21 -9.71
CA ILE A 155 -7.17 3.60 -10.89
C ILE A 155 -8.17 3.59 -12.06
N ASN A 156 -7.64 3.51 -13.28
CA ASN A 156 -8.44 3.05 -14.41
C ASN A 156 -8.72 1.55 -14.22
N LYS A 157 -9.93 1.10 -14.59
CA LYS A 157 -10.31 -0.31 -14.48
C LYS A 157 -9.34 -1.17 -15.32
N PRO A 158 -8.71 -2.20 -14.73
CA PRO A 158 -7.92 -3.16 -15.50
C PRO A 158 -8.76 -3.88 -16.55
N GLU A 159 -8.33 -3.83 -17.81
CA GLU A 159 -8.99 -4.52 -18.95
C GLU A 159 -8.24 -5.79 -19.39
N VAL A 160 -7.42 -6.36 -18.49
CA VAL A 160 -6.67 -7.60 -18.72
C VAL A 160 -7.10 -8.68 -17.72
N PRO A 161 -6.96 -9.98 -18.06
CA PRO A 161 -7.29 -11.07 -17.15
C PRO A 161 -6.45 -11.06 -15.86
N GLY A 162 -7.02 -11.64 -14.79
CA GLY A 162 -6.32 -11.86 -13.52
C GLY A 162 -6.42 -10.73 -12.48
N PHE A 163 -7.26 -9.72 -12.74
CA PHE A 163 -7.61 -8.65 -11.79
C PHE A 163 -9.12 -8.59 -11.51
N ALA A 164 -9.79 -9.73 -11.62
CA ALA A 164 -11.18 -9.91 -11.21
C ALA A 164 -11.23 -10.93 -10.07
N ILE A 165 -12.00 -10.64 -9.03
CA ILE A 165 -12.28 -11.60 -7.96
C ILE A 165 -13.68 -12.14 -8.19
N SER A 166 -13.77 -13.40 -8.57
CA SER A 166 -15.04 -14.15 -8.64
C SER A 166 -15.28 -15.01 -7.39
N GLU A 167 -14.26 -15.21 -6.54
CA GLU A 167 -14.29 -16.19 -5.44
C GLU A 167 -14.90 -15.65 -4.13
N VAL A 168 -15.04 -14.32 -3.96
CA VAL A 168 -15.60 -13.70 -2.74
C VAL A 168 -17.13 -13.58 -2.81
N GLY A 169 -17.75 -14.18 -3.84
CA GLY A 169 -19.19 -14.09 -4.09
C GLY A 169 -19.63 -12.66 -4.46
N ASP A 170 -20.94 -12.38 -4.37
CA ASP A 170 -21.53 -11.06 -4.66
C ASP A 170 -21.42 -10.06 -3.49
N MET A 171 -20.43 -10.21 -2.60
CA MET A 171 -20.15 -9.22 -1.57
C MET A 171 -19.70 -7.90 -2.23
N PRO A 172 -20.32 -6.74 -1.94
CA PRO A 172 -19.96 -5.46 -2.56
C PRO A 172 -18.57 -4.93 -2.18
N VAL A 173 -18.01 -5.45 -1.11
CA VAL A 173 -16.74 -5.00 -0.50
C VAL A 173 -15.65 -5.99 -0.84
N LEU A 174 -14.42 -5.52 -1.03
CA LEU A 174 -13.25 -6.34 -1.40
C LEU A 174 -13.46 -7.05 -2.74
N ASN A 175 -14.26 -6.44 -3.61
CA ASN A 175 -14.73 -7.04 -4.84
C ASN A 175 -14.59 -6.08 -6.03
N ALA A 176 -13.70 -6.46 -6.95
CA ALA A 176 -13.37 -5.69 -8.14
C ALA A 176 -14.57 -5.46 -9.08
N LYS A 177 -15.61 -6.32 -9.01
CA LYS A 177 -16.89 -6.12 -9.73
C LYS A 177 -17.54 -4.79 -9.38
N TYR A 178 -17.39 -4.34 -8.14
CA TYR A 178 -17.97 -3.09 -7.61
C TYR A 178 -16.93 -1.97 -7.52
N GLY A 179 -15.80 -2.09 -8.21
CA GLY A 179 -14.75 -1.07 -8.22
C GLY A 179 -13.82 -1.08 -7.00
N ASP A 180 -13.94 -2.05 -6.09
CA ASP A 180 -13.03 -2.24 -4.95
C ASP A 180 -11.90 -3.21 -5.34
N TYR A 181 -10.69 -2.67 -5.53
CA TYR A 181 -9.50 -3.43 -5.93
C TYR A 181 -8.53 -3.66 -4.77
N HIS A 182 -8.99 -3.51 -3.52
CA HIS A 182 -8.19 -3.67 -2.31
C HIS A 182 -7.39 -4.99 -2.27
N SER A 183 -8.01 -6.10 -2.67
CA SER A 183 -7.34 -7.41 -2.73
C SER A 183 -6.18 -7.48 -3.73
N PHE A 184 -6.08 -6.50 -4.64
CA PHE A 184 -5.03 -6.38 -5.64
C PHE A 184 -4.07 -5.22 -5.39
N ASP A 185 -4.10 -4.56 -4.22
CA ASP A 185 -3.29 -3.37 -3.94
C ASP A 185 -1.79 -3.58 -4.21
N TYR A 186 -1.26 -4.77 -3.87
CA TYR A 186 0.13 -5.12 -4.15
C TYR A 186 0.33 -5.59 -5.58
N THR A 187 -0.60 -6.39 -6.12
CA THR A 187 -0.39 -7.05 -7.40
C THR A 187 -0.55 -6.10 -8.58
N LEU A 188 -1.40 -5.08 -8.50
CA LEU A 188 -1.55 -4.05 -9.53
C LEU A 188 -0.27 -3.24 -9.76
N PHE A 189 0.59 -3.14 -8.73
CA PHE A 189 1.80 -2.32 -8.76
C PHE A 189 3.06 -3.11 -8.39
N TYR A 190 3.04 -4.43 -8.60
CA TYR A 190 4.05 -5.37 -8.11
C TYR A 190 5.47 -4.95 -8.46
N GLU A 191 5.75 -4.69 -9.74
CA GLU A 191 7.10 -4.34 -10.20
C GLU A 191 7.53 -2.96 -9.70
N SER A 192 6.59 -2.01 -9.62
CA SER A 192 6.88 -0.70 -9.04
C SER A 192 7.31 -0.83 -7.58
N ILE A 193 6.55 -1.57 -6.76
CA ILE A 193 6.85 -1.83 -5.35
C ILE A 193 8.19 -2.56 -5.22
N ARG A 194 8.42 -3.60 -6.02
CA ARG A 194 9.66 -4.39 -6.02
C ARG A 194 10.87 -3.52 -6.31
N LYS A 195 10.81 -2.68 -7.35
CA LYS A 195 11.88 -1.73 -7.68
C LYS A 195 12.09 -0.72 -6.54
N ASN A 196 11.02 -0.14 -6.02
CA ASN A 196 11.10 0.89 -4.98
C ASN A 196 11.63 0.37 -3.65
N ALA A 197 11.27 -0.86 -3.25
CA ALA A 197 11.87 -1.50 -2.09
C ALA A 197 13.39 -1.61 -2.23
N GLY A 198 13.88 -2.00 -3.42
CA GLY A 198 15.31 -2.01 -3.73
C GLY A 198 15.95 -0.62 -3.70
N ASP A 199 15.30 0.38 -4.29
CA ASP A 199 15.80 1.75 -4.33
C ASP A 199 15.91 2.37 -2.92
N ARG A 200 14.92 2.13 -2.04
CA ARG A 200 14.98 2.59 -0.65
C ARG A 200 16.03 1.87 0.17
N VAL A 201 16.21 0.55 -0.03
CA VAL A 201 17.31 -0.18 0.62
C VAL A 201 18.66 0.39 0.21
N LYS A 202 18.85 0.70 -1.08
CA LYS A 202 20.07 1.37 -1.56
C LYS A 202 20.25 2.74 -0.93
N ALA A 203 19.20 3.58 -0.92
CA ALA A 203 19.25 4.91 -0.32
C ALA A 203 19.54 4.87 1.19
N PHE A 204 19.03 3.86 1.89
CA PHE A 204 19.25 3.67 3.33
C PHE A 204 20.70 3.26 3.67
N LEU A 205 21.39 2.59 2.76
CA LEU A 205 22.74 2.07 2.97
C LEU A 205 23.85 3.03 2.55
N GLN A 206 23.51 4.20 2.00
CA GLN A 206 24.43 5.29 1.68
C GLN A 206 24.70 6.14 2.92
#